data_AF-A0A1B5Z7I2-F1
#
_entry.id   AF-A0A1B5Z7I2-F1
#
_cell.length_a   1.000
_cell.length_b   1.000
_cell.length_c   1.000
_cell.angle_alpha   90.00
_cell.angle_beta   90.00
_cell.angle_gamma   90.00
#
_symmetry.space_group_name_H-M   'P 1'
#
loop_
_entity.id
_entity.type
_entity.pdbx_description
1 polymer ?
#
loop_
_entity_poly.entity_id
_entity_poly.type
_entity_poly.pdbx_seq_one_letter_code
_entity_poly.pdbx_strand_id
1 'polypeptide(L)'
;VTETPSQMMSQSSGGSQFTPYTTEQKFTHNAEVMPLSKIVQLAEDTKCVTVVDTVKIKPNKSGWYYLTCYKCPKQCFGDAPPYRCVDKHETETEIIRYKMDIEVAAGDVKATCVFWDRECAQLLGISASDLRAEMLGIGITNPLVYPVQMDEITGRTIAVKLKWQVKWKTGSVMAIHDGGDFVNEIQSSFPPGDGPQGNLIKSDETIAKSE
;
A
#
# COMPACT_ATOMS: atom_id res chain seq x y z
N VAL A 1 -42.34 59.09 -30.13
CA VAL A 1 -41.87 57.72 -29.77
C VAL A 1 -40.55 57.91 -29.07
N THR A 2 -40.53 57.65 -27.77
CA THR A 2 -39.41 57.86 -26.84
C THR A 2 -38.41 56.72 -26.94
N GLU A 3 -37.13 57.05 -27.14
CA GLU A 3 -36.00 56.10 -27.03
C GLU A 3 -35.53 56.03 -25.58
N THR A 4 -35.41 54.82 -25.05
CA THR A 4 -34.73 54.53 -23.78
C THR A 4 -33.68 53.46 -24.06
N PRO A 5 -32.39 53.70 -23.77
CA PRO A 5 -31.37 52.67 -23.91
C PRO A 5 -31.36 51.78 -22.65
N SER A 6 -31.63 50.49 -22.83
CA SER A 6 -31.49 49.47 -21.79
C SER A 6 -30.02 49.13 -21.55
N GLN A 7 -29.52 49.43 -20.35
CA GLN A 7 -28.22 48.98 -19.87
C GLN A 7 -28.25 47.47 -19.59
N MET A 8 -27.27 46.73 -20.14
CA MET A 8 -27.04 45.33 -19.80
C MET A 8 -25.89 45.24 -18.80
N MET A 9 -26.21 44.83 -17.58
CA MET A 9 -25.26 44.60 -16.49
C MET A 9 -24.44 43.33 -16.77
N SER A 10 -23.11 43.45 -16.75
CA SER A 10 -22.21 42.28 -16.75
C SER A 10 -22.26 41.64 -15.36
N GLN A 11 -22.80 40.41 -15.27
CA GLN A 11 -22.68 39.61 -14.05
C GLN A 11 -21.33 38.90 -14.04
N SER A 12 -20.40 39.37 -13.23
CA SER A 12 -19.21 38.62 -12.85
C SER A 12 -19.58 37.59 -11.79
N SER A 13 -19.83 36.35 -12.21
CA SER A 13 -19.89 35.21 -11.30
C SER A 13 -18.47 34.83 -10.88
N GLY A 14 -18.02 35.38 -9.74
CA GLY A 14 -16.86 34.89 -9.02
C GLY A 14 -17.13 33.51 -8.43
N GLY A 15 -17.16 32.49 -9.30
CA GLY A 15 -17.20 31.10 -8.88
C GLY A 15 -15.86 30.72 -8.28
N SER A 16 -15.84 30.39 -6.99
CA SER A 16 -14.73 29.66 -6.37
C SER A 16 -14.52 28.37 -7.17
N GLN A 17 -13.41 28.29 -7.91
CA GLN A 17 -13.09 27.07 -8.66
C GLN A 17 -12.64 26.01 -7.66
N PHE A 18 -13.55 25.08 -7.35
CA PHE A 18 -13.22 23.85 -6.65
C PHE A 18 -12.42 22.97 -7.62
N THR A 19 -11.09 23.02 -7.54
CA THR A 19 -10.23 22.08 -8.23
C THR A 19 -10.20 20.78 -7.42
N PRO A 20 -10.73 19.66 -7.95
CA PRO A 20 -10.68 18.39 -7.24
C PRO A 20 -9.22 17.95 -7.13
N TYR A 21 -8.84 17.43 -5.94
CA TYR A 21 -7.50 16.90 -5.72
C TYR A 21 -7.11 15.84 -6.77
N THR A 22 -5.87 15.91 -7.23
CA THR A 22 -5.28 14.86 -8.07
C THR A 22 -5.18 13.54 -7.31
N THR A 23 -4.95 12.43 -8.01
CA THR A 23 -4.80 11.10 -7.40
C THR A 23 -3.65 11.09 -6.38
N GLU A 24 -2.56 11.77 -6.72
CA GLU A 24 -1.33 11.91 -5.93
C GLU A 24 -1.60 12.73 -4.66
N GLN A 25 -2.34 13.84 -4.77
CA GLN A 25 -2.75 14.64 -3.62
C GLN A 25 -3.67 13.86 -2.67
N LYS A 26 -4.59 13.03 -3.21
CA LYS A 26 -5.42 12.13 -2.40
C LYS A 26 -4.58 11.06 -1.70
N PHE A 27 -3.51 10.59 -2.35
CA PHE A 27 -2.59 9.61 -1.79
C PHE A 27 -1.91 10.16 -0.54
N THR A 28 -1.36 11.37 -0.59
CA THR A 28 -0.64 11.98 0.54
C THR A 28 -1.54 12.64 1.58
N HIS A 29 -2.80 12.94 1.25
CA HIS A 29 -3.74 13.61 2.15
C HIS A 29 -3.85 12.96 3.54
N ASN A 30 -3.73 13.75 4.60
CA ASN A 30 -3.82 13.33 6.00
C ASN A 30 -2.82 12.21 6.39
N ALA A 31 -1.60 12.30 5.85
CA ALA A 31 -0.47 11.47 6.20
C ALA A 31 0.83 12.30 6.13
N GLU A 32 1.81 11.95 6.97
CA GLU A 32 3.11 12.60 6.98
C GLU A 32 4.06 11.91 6.00
N VAL A 33 4.66 12.67 5.09
CA VAL A 33 5.64 12.13 4.14
C VAL A 33 7.01 12.12 4.81
N MET A 34 7.59 10.94 5.00
CA MET A 34 8.87 10.78 5.69
C MET A 34 9.58 9.46 5.30
N PRO A 35 10.91 9.37 5.45
CA PRO A 35 11.65 8.14 5.18
C PRO A 35 11.29 7.04 6.20
N LEU A 36 11.41 5.78 5.77
CA LEU A 36 11.13 4.61 6.62
C LEU A 36 11.96 4.62 7.92
N SER A 37 13.19 5.13 7.86
CA SER A 37 14.09 5.29 9.01
C SER A 37 13.45 6.09 10.16
N LYS A 38 12.62 7.10 9.85
CA LYS A 38 11.88 7.89 10.84
C LYS A 38 10.62 7.18 11.31
N ILE A 39 9.89 6.55 10.38
CA ILE A 39 8.64 5.83 10.69
C ILE A 39 8.87 4.78 11.77
N VAL A 40 9.92 3.96 11.64
CA VAL A 40 10.19 2.86 12.59
C VAL A 40 10.55 3.36 14.01
N GLN A 41 10.89 4.65 14.14
CA GLN A 41 11.25 5.30 15.41
C GLN A 41 10.09 6.06 16.06
N LEU A 42 8.92 6.15 15.40
CA LEU A 42 7.76 6.87 15.93
C LEU A 42 7.30 6.32 17.28
N ALA A 43 6.91 7.24 18.17
CA ALA A 43 6.39 6.93 19.50
C ALA A 43 4.87 6.74 19.52
N GLU A 44 4.15 7.22 18.50
CA GLU A 44 2.70 7.14 18.39
C GLU A 44 2.25 6.54 17.05
N ASP A 45 1.01 6.06 17.02
CA ASP A 45 0.37 5.56 15.81
C ASP A 45 0.16 6.71 14.81
N THR A 46 0.93 6.72 13.71
CA THR A 46 0.89 7.81 12.72
C THR A 46 0.53 7.28 11.33
N LYS A 47 -0.19 8.08 10.54
CA LYS A 47 -0.35 7.82 9.10
C LYS A 47 0.82 8.46 8.37
N CYS A 48 1.55 7.65 7.64
CA CYS A 48 2.76 8.08 6.94
C CYS A 48 2.70 7.69 5.47
N VAL A 49 3.44 8.43 4.64
CA VAL A 49 3.78 8.06 3.28
C VAL A 49 5.29 7.92 3.18
N THR A 50 5.74 6.84 2.58
CA THR A 50 7.16 6.59 2.33
C THR A 50 7.35 5.77 1.07
N VAL A 51 8.59 5.58 0.64
CA VAL A 51 8.95 4.67 -0.46
C VAL A 51 9.72 3.50 0.13
N VAL A 52 9.36 2.30 -0.31
CA VAL A 52 10.00 1.06 0.13
C VAL A 52 10.20 0.09 -1.02
N ASP A 53 11.20 -0.77 -0.87
CA ASP A 53 11.36 -2.00 -1.62
C ASP A 53 10.63 -3.13 -0.91
N THR A 54 9.77 -3.87 -1.62
CA THR A 54 9.17 -5.10 -1.12
C THR A 54 10.21 -6.22 -1.19
N VAL A 55 10.65 -6.74 -0.04
CA VAL A 55 11.80 -7.66 0.01
C VAL A 55 11.35 -9.11 -0.05
N LYS A 56 10.48 -9.52 0.88
CA LYS A 56 9.99 -10.90 0.96
C LYS A 56 8.68 -10.99 1.71
N ILE A 57 7.90 -12.01 1.39
CA ILE A 57 6.73 -12.40 2.17
C ILE A 57 7.18 -12.96 3.52
N LYS A 58 6.47 -12.60 4.59
CA LYS A 58 6.62 -13.15 5.94
C LYS A 58 5.44 -14.07 6.24
N PRO A 59 5.61 -15.39 6.10
CA PRO A 59 4.57 -16.34 6.49
C PRO A 59 4.20 -16.15 7.96
N ASN A 60 2.91 -16.16 8.25
CA ASN A 60 2.39 -16.13 9.61
C ASN A 60 1.36 -17.25 9.80
N LYS A 61 1.01 -17.53 11.06
CA LYS A 61 0.09 -18.60 11.45
C LYS A 61 -1.37 -18.42 10.99
N SER A 62 -1.70 -17.27 10.41
CA SER A 62 -3.06 -16.93 9.96
C SER A 62 -3.29 -17.25 8.48
N GLY A 63 -2.24 -17.61 7.74
CA GLY A 63 -2.31 -17.82 6.29
C GLY A 63 -2.32 -16.51 5.49
N TRP A 64 -2.42 -16.64 4.17
CA TRP A 64 -2.33 -15.53 3.22
C TRP A 64 -3.67 -14.80 2.98
N TYR A 65 -4.77 -15.38 3.46
CA TYR A 65 -6.11 -14.79 3.38
C TYR A 65 -6.89 -14.99 4.68
N TYR A 66 -8.00 -14.26 4.81
CA TYR A 66 -8.96 -14.45 5.88
C TYR A 66 -10.40 -14.35 5.37
N LEU A 67 -11.33 -15.00 6.07
CA LEU A 67 -12.76 -14.90 5.79
C LEU A 67 -13.33 -13.62 6.39
N THR A 68 -14.31 -13.02 5.73
CA THR A 68 -14.90 -11.75 6.16
C THR A 68 -16.41 -11.82 6.29
N CYS A 69 -16.94 -10.97 7.17
CA CYS A 69 -18.38 -10.81 7.33
C CYS A 69 -18.95 -9.89 6.28
N TYR A 70 -20.10 -10.23 5.70
CA TYR A 70 -20.78 -9.32 4.77
C TYR A 70 -21.47 -8.15 5.48
N LYS A 71 -21.77 -8.28 6.79
CA LYS A 71 -22.48 -7.27 7.59
C LYS A 71 -21.56 -6.29 8.33
N CYS A 72 -20.30 -6.64 8.57
CA CYS A 72 -19.37 -5.81 9.35
C CYS A 72 -17.92 -6.03 8.92
N PRO A 73 -16.96 -5.14 9.26
CA PRO A 73 -15.58 -5.23 8.78
C PRO A 73 -14.75 -6.33 9.47
N LYS A 74 -15.38 -7.18 10.29
CA LYS A 74 -14.67 -8.18 11.11
C LYS A 74 -14.49 -9.48 10.35
N GLN A 75 -13.43 -10.20 10.73
CA GLN A 75 -13.15 -11.55 10.26
C GLN A 75 -14.26 -12.53 10.68
N CYS A 76 -14.53 -13.49 9.80
CA CYS A 76 -15.37 -14.66 10.05
C CYS A 76 -14.53 -15.91 10.30
N PHE A 77 -15.15 -16.90 10.94
CA PHE A 77 -14.57 -18.20 11.28
C PHE A 77 -15.56 -19.33 10.96
N GLY A 78 -15.04 -20.54 10.77
CA GLY A 78 -15.78 -21.75 10.44
C GLY A 78 -15.20 -22.46 9.22
N ASP A 79 -15.33 -23.79 9.19
CA ASP A 79 -14.85 -24.62 8.07
C ASP A 79 -15.90 -24.73 6.94
N ALA A 80 -17.16 -24.41 7.24
CA ALA A 80 -18.27 -24.42 6.29
C ALA A 80 -19.30 -23.33 6.66
N PRO A 81 -20.15 -22.90 5.71
CA PRO A 81 -21.26 -22.01 5.99
C PRO A 81 -22.25 -22.58 7.03
N PRO A 82 -22.88 -21.72 7.85
CA PRO A 82 -22.66 -20.28 7.91
C PRO A 82 -21.37 -19.93 8.67
N TYR A 83 -20.54 -19.09 8.06
CA TYR A 83 -19.38 -18.51 8.73
C TYR A 83 -19.84 -17.44 9.72
N ARG A 84 -19.15 -17.32 10.86
CA ARG A 84 -19.54 -16.38 11.93
C ARG A 84 -18.40 -15.46 12.31
N CYS A 85 -18.69 -14.17 12.39
CA CYS A 85 -17.78 -13.22 13.01
C CYS A 85 -17.93 -13.20 14.54
N VAL A 86 -17.04 -12.49 15.23
CA VAL A 86 -17.09 -12.36 16.71
C VAL A 86 -18.38 -11.71 17.23
N ASP A 87 -19.10 -10.94 16.40
CA ASP A 87 -20.41 -10.36 16.73
C ASP A 87 -21.58 -11.31 16.43
N LYS A 88 -21.28 -12.56 16.02
CA LYS A 88 -22.24 -13.62 15.70
C LYS A 88 -23.10 -13.36 14.45
N HIS A 89 -22.74 -12.40 13.60
CA HIS A 89 -23.34 -12.28 12.28
C HIS A 89 -22.99 -13.51 11.44
N GLU A 90 -24.01 -14.14 10.86
CA GLU A 90 -23.87 -15.23 9.90
C GLU A 90 -23.54 -14.70 8.51
N THR A 91 -22.68 -15.42 7.79
CA THR A 91 -22.29 -15.17 6.40
C THR A 91 -22.33 -16.50 5.66
N GLU A 92 -23.24 -16.64 4.70
CA GLU A 92 -23.47 -17.90 3.96
C GLU A 92 -22.48 -18.13 2.83
N THR A 93 -21.96 -17.06 2.24
CA THR A 93 -20.99 -17.11 1.15
C THR A 93 -19.57 -16.99 1.69
N GLU A 94 -18.64 -17.75 1.14
CA GLU A 94 -17.22 -17.57 1.44
C GLU A 94 -16.74 -16.22 0.89
N ILE A 95 -16.40 -15.27 1.76
CA ILE A 95 -15.86 -13.96 1.36
C ILE A 95 -14.41 -13.85 1.80
N ILE A 96 -13.50 -14.11 0.85
CA ILE A 96 -12.06 -14.18 1.07
C ILE A 96 -11.41 -12.83 0.79
N ARG A 97 -10.46 -12.45 1.64
CA ARG A 97 -9.62 -11.25 1.45
C ARG A 97 -8.16 -11.52 1.75
N TYR A 98 -7.25 -10.89 1.00
CA TYR A 98 -5.82 -10.98 1.30
C TYR A 98 -5.46 -10.34 2.63
N LYS A 99 -4.46 -10.93 3.29
CA LYS A 99 -3.76 -10.34 4.44
C LYS A 99 -2.33 -10.87 4.47
N MET A 100 -1.40 -10.05 4.01
CA MET A 100 -0.01 -10.44 3.81
C MET A 100 0.92 -9.62 4.68
N ASP A 101 1.73 -10.28 5.49
CA ASP A 101 2.87 -9.63 6.13
C ASP A 101 4.04 -9.63 5.15
N ILE A 102 4.59 -8.46 4.85
CA ILE A 102 5.66 -8.26 3.88
C ILE A 102 6.81 -7.54 4.56
N GLU A 103 8.01 -8.09 4.44
CA GLU A 103 9.23 -7.35 4.77
C GLU A 103 9.45 -6.28 3.70
N VAL A 104 9.57 -5.04 4.15
CA VAL A 104 9.88 -3.90 3.30
C VAL A 104 11.20 -3.28 3.76
N ALA A 105 11.93 -2.67 2.83
CA ALA A 105 13.20 -2.01 3.11
C ALA A 105 13.30 -0.63 2.47
N ALA A 106 14.11 0.23 3.06
CA ALA A 106 14.60 1.46 2.44
C ALA A 106 16.07 1.64 2.86
N GLY A 107 16.99 1.34 1.95
CA GLY A 107 18.40 1.16 2.29
C GLY A 107 18.59 0.04 3.33
N ASP A 108 19.32 0.31 4.40
CA ASP A 108 19.60 -0.66 5.47
C ASP A 108 18.44 -0.83 6.48
N VAL A 109 17.41 0.04 6.41
CA VAL A 109 16.27 -0.02 7.32
C VAL A 109 15.24 -1.01 6.81
N LYS A 110 14.82 -1.93 7.68
CA LYS A 110 13.77 -2.92 7.38
C LYS A 110 12.59 -2.76 8.33
N ALA A 111 11.39 -3.02 7.81
CA ALA A 111 10.16 -3.07 8.59
C ALA A 111 9.25 -4.20 8.10
N THR A 112 8.19 -4.48 8.86
CA THR A 112 7.12 -5.37 8.41
C THR A 112 5.87 -4.55 8.15
N CYS A 113 5.28 -4.73 6.98
CA CYS A 113 4.04 -4.07 6.59
C CYS A 113 2.96 -5.10 6.25
N VAL A 114 1.73 -4.85 6.70
CA VAL A 114 0.56 -5.66 6.37
C VAL A 114 -0.08 -5.08 5.11
N PHE A 115 -0.03 -5.83 4.03
CA PHE A 115 -0.74 -5.53 2.78
C PHE A 115 -2.11 -6.22 2.82
N TRP A 116 -3.16 -5.44 2.55
CA TRP A 116 -4.53 -5.92 2.59
C TRP A 116 -5.05 -6.23 1.19
N ASP A 117 -6.28 -6.70 1.15
CA ASP A 117 -6.99 -7.13 -0.04
C ASP A 117 -6.79 -6.24 -1.27
N ARG A 118 -7.07 -4.94 -1.14
CA ARG A 118 -7.00 -4.00 -2.25
C ARG A 118 -5.57 -3.86 -2.79
N GLU A 119 -4.60 -3.70 -1.90
CA GLU A 119 -3.20 -3.51 -2.29
C GLU A 119 -2.61 -4.77 -2.91
N CYS A 120 -2.93 -5.94 -2.37
CA CYS A 120 -2.51 -7.22 -2.95
C CYS A 120 -3.16 -7.45 -4.32
N ALA A 121 -4.48 -7.21 -4.45
CA ALA A 121 -5.18 -7.36 -5.73
C ALA A 121 -4.66 -6.38 -6.79
N GLN A 122 -4.29 -5.15 -6.42
CA GLN A 122 -3.68 -4.19 -7.33
C GLN A 122 -2.31 -4.67 -7.85
N LEU A 123 -1.47 -5.28 -6.99
CA LEU A 123 -0.15 -5.77 -7.38
C LEU A 123 -0.19 -7.08 -8.18
N LEU A 124 -1.12 -7.96 -7.83
CA LEU A 124 -1.22 -9.31 -8.42
C LEU A 124 -2.16 -9.38 -9.62
N GLY A 125 -3.06 -8.41 -9.78
CA GLY A 125 -4.08 -8.43 -10.84
C GLY A 125 -5.16 -9.51 -10.67
N ILE A 126 -5.22 -10.19 -9.52
CA ILE A 126 -6.19 -11.26 -9.21
C ILE A 126 -6.78 -11.09 -7.81
N SER A 127 -8.08 -11.36 -7.67
CA SER A 127 -8.75 -11.30 -6.37
C SER A 127 -8.34 -12.47 -5.47
N ALA A 128 -8.42 -12.29 -4.15
CA ALA A 128 -8.10 -13.36 -3.21
C ALA A 128 -9.02 -14.59 -3.37
N SER A 129 -10.27 -14.36 -3.78
CA SER A 129 -11.24 -15.41 -4.05
C SER A 129 -10.85 -16.23 -5.28
N ASP A 130 -10.47 -15.58 -6.38
CA ASP A 130 -10.09 -16.27 -7.61
C ASP A 130 -8.79 -17.05 -7.41
N LEU A 131 -7.79 -16.43 -6.78
CA LEU A 131 -6.53 -17.12 -6.47
C LEU A 131 -6.75 -18.30 -5.51
N ARG A 132 -7.71 -18.21 -4.58
CA ARG A 132 -8.10 -19.35 -3.74
C ARG A 132 -8.71 -20.46 -4.58
N ALA A 133 -9.62 -20.13 -5.50
CA ALA A 133 -10.26 -21.12 -6.35
C ALA A 133 -9.24 -21.87 -7.23
N GLU A 134 -8.23 -21.16 -7.76
CA GLU A 134 -7.12 -21.77 -8.49
C GLU A 134 -6.32 -22.74 -7.62
N MET A 135 -5.96 -22.33 -6.40
CA MET A 135 -5.26 -23.20 -5.44
C MET A 135 -6.05 -24.46 -5.10
N LEU A 136 -7.37 -24.34 -4.92
CA LEU A 136 -8.26 -25.49 -4.71
C LEU A 136 -8.31 -26.40 -5.93
N GLY A 137 -8.33 -25.83 -7.14
CA GLY A 137 -8.32 -26.56 -8.41
C GLY A 137 -7.10 -27.48 -8.59
N ILE A 138 -5.96 -27.10 -8.00
CA ILE A 138 -4.73 -27.91 -7.97
C ILE A 138 -4.55 -28.72 -6.66
N GLY A 139 -5.57 -28.77 -5.80
CA GLY A 139 -5.60 -29.58 -4.58
C GLY A 139 -4.92 -28.96 -3.36
N ILE A 140 -4.53 -27.68 -3.40
CA ILE A 140 -3.91 -27.00 -2.25
C ILE A 140 -5.00 -26.33 -1.41
N THR A 141 -5.30 -26.92 -0.26
CA THR A 141 -6.35 -26.45 0.66
C THR A 141 -5.80 -25.69 1.88
N ASN A 142 -4.54 -25.94 2.25
CA ASN A 142 -3.90 -25.36 3.43
C ASN A 142 -3.61 -23.86 3.23
N PRO A 143 -4.22 -22.94 4.02
CA PRO A 143 -4.01 -21.49 3.89
C PRO A 143 -2.59 -21.04 4.27
N LEU A 144 -1.77 -21.90 4.88
CA LEU A 144 -0.36 -21.61 5.17
C LEU A 144 0.56 -21.82 3.96
N VAL A 145 0.05 -22.47 2.90
CA VAL A 145 0.76 -22.60 1.62
C VAL A 145 0.34 -21.42 0.74
N TYR A 146 1.25 -20.46 0.56
CA TYR A 146 1.00 -19.31 -0.30
C TYR A 146 1.21 -19.68 -1.78
N PRO A 147 0.38 -19.16 -2.70
CA PRO A 147 0.55 -19.31 -4.14
C PRO A 147 1.87 -18.68 -4.61
N VAL A 148 2.57 -19.32 -5.57
CA VAL A 148 3.80 -18.77 -6.17
C VAL A 148 3.58 -17.40 -6.79
N GLN A 149 2.39 -17.14 -7.35
CA GLN A 149 2.03 -15.82 -7.88
C GLN A 149 2.21 -14.69 -6.85
N MET A 150 2.12 -14.97 -5.55
CA MET A 150 2.35 -13.95 -4.53
C MET A 150 3.78 -13.39 -4.53
N ASP A 151 4.76 -14.13 -5.04
CA ASP A 151 6.13 -13.67 -5.16
C ASP A 151 6.25 -12.46 -6.09
N GLU A 152 5.27 -12.24 -6.97
CA GLU A 152 5.18 -11.03 -7.82
C GLU A 152 5.04 -9.74 -7.02
N ILE A 153 4.65 -9.80 -5.73
CA ILE A 153 4.64 -8.62 -4.86
C ILE A 153 6.08 -8.21 -4.49
N THR A 154 7.01 -9.16 -4.44
CA THR A 154 8.41 -8.91 -4.03
C THR A 154 9.23 -8.30 -5.17
N GLY A 155 10.33 -7.62 -4.83
CA GLY A 155 11.24 -7.00 -5.78
C GLY A 155 10.72 -5.70 -6.40
N ARG A 156 9.72 -5.04 -5.78
CA ARG A 156 9.15 -3.78 -6.29
C ARG A 156 9.51 -2.61 -5.39
N THR A 157 9.90 -1.50 -6.00
CA THR A 157 10.02 -0.21 -5.33
C THR A 157 8.70 0.55 -5.48
N ILE A 158 8.02 0.83 -4.38
CA ILE A 158 6.67 1.42 -4.39
C ILE A 158 6.54 2.51 -3.32
N ALA A 159 5.70 3.52 -3.62
CA ALA A 159 5.21 4.45 -2.62
C ALA A 159 4.07 3.78 -1.84
N VAL A 160 4.16 3.83 -0.51
CA VAL A 160 3.18 3.25 0.40
C VAL A 160 2.64 4.30 1.33
N LYS A 161 1.31 4.40 1.40
CA LYS A 161 0.61 5.08 2.49
C LYS A 161 0.29 4.03 3.53
N LEU A 162 0.72 4.20 4.77
CA LEU A 162 0.49 3.24 5.84
C LEU A 162 0.12 3.93 7.13
N LYS A 163 -0.60 3.21 8.00
CA LYS A 163 -0.70 3.55 9.42
C LYS A 163 0.37 2.75 10.16
N TRP A 164 1.37 3.43 10.70
CA TRP A 164 2.35 2.81 11.59
C TRP A 164 1.69 2.48 12.91
N GLN A 165 1.88 1.25 13.40
CA GLN A 165 1.28 0.76 14.62
C GLN A 165 2.39 0.44 15.63
N VAL A 166 2.63 1.37 16.55
CA VAL A 166 3.80 1.32 17.44
C VAL A 166 3.79 0.10 18.35
N LYS A 167 2.60 -0.29 18.81
CA LYS A 167 2.41 -1.49 19.65
C LYS A 167 2.91 -2.77 18.98
N TRP A 168 2.73 -2.89 17.66
CA TRP A 168 3.05 -4.10 16.90
C TRP A 168 4.36 -3.97 16.11
N LYS A 169 4.91 -2.75 16.01
CA LYS A 169 6.07 -2.42 15.17
C LYS A 169 5.85 -2.85 13.72
N THR A 170 4.64 -2.60 13.23
CA THR A 170 4.20 -2.92 11.87
C THR A 170 3.53 -1.73 11.21
N GLY A 171 3.62 -1.61 9.89
CA GLY A 171 2.83 -0.67 9.10
C GLY A 171 1.61 -1.34 8.48
N SER A 172 0.39 -0.90 8.81
CA SER A 172 -0.81 -1.33 8.10
C SER A 172 -0.96 -0.49 6.83
N VAL A 173 -0.73 -1.08 5.66
CA VAL A 173 -0.83 -0.36 4.38
C VAL A 173 -2.27 0.08 4.13
N MET A 174 -2.43 1.27 3.58
CA MET A 174 -3.71 1.93 3.31
C MET A 174 -3.88 2.29 1.84
N ALA A 175 -2.79 2.41 1.09
CA ALA A 175 -2.75 2.59 -0.36
C ALA A 175 -1.31 2.35 -0.85
N ILE A 176 -1.19 1.99 -2.12
CA ILE A 176 0.09 1.84 -2.82
C ILE A 176 0.07 2.60 -4.14
N HIS A 177 1.26 2.98 -4.61
CA HIS A 177 1.47 3.53 -5.94
C HIS A 177 2.84 3.10 -6.46
N ASP A 178 2.90 2.53 -7.67
CA ASP A 178 4.08 1.92 -8.27
C ASP A 178 4.60 2.68 -9.51
N GLY A 179 3.96 3.78 -9.89
CA GLY A 179 4.46 4.66 -10.95
C GLY A 179 5.76 5.36 -10.56
N GLY A 180 6.81 5.15 -11.37
CA GLY A 180 8.18 5.62 -11.09
C GLY A 180 8.30 7.13 -10.85
N ASP A 181 7.58 7.96 -11.63
CA ASP A 181 7.62 9.42 -11.46
C ASP A 181 7.14 9.85 -10.07
N PHE A 182 6.01 9.30 -9.62
CA PHE A 182 5.46 9.60 -8.30
C PHE A 182 6.34 9.03 -7.17
N VAL A 183 6.92 7.84 -7.36
CA VAL A 183 7.88 7.26 -6.41
C VAL A 183 9.09 8.20 -6.22
N ASN A 184 9.66 8.69 -7.33
CA ASN A 184 10.78 9.62 -7.31
C ASN A 184 10.41 10.97 -6.68
N GLU A 185 9.19 11.47 -6.93
CA GLU A 185 8.66 12.69 -6.30
C GLU A 185 8.64 12.56 -4.77
N ILE A 186 8.07 11.46 -4.25
CA ILE A 186 8.03 11.21 -2.80
C ILE A 186 9.44 11.09 -2.22
N GLN A 187 10.34 10.35 -2.87
CA GLN A 187 11.73 10.24 -2.40
C GLN A 187 12.45 11.59 -2.34
N SER A 188 12.21 12.46 -3.34
CA SER A 188 12.81 13.80 -3.41
C SER A 188 12.30 14.75 -2.32
N SER A 189 11.16 14.42 -1.70
CA SER A 189 10.60 15.20 -0.59
C SER A 189 11.25 14.91 0.76
N PHE A 190 12.10 13.87 0.87
CA PHE A 190 12.74 13.51 2.12
C PHE A 190 13.85 14.49 2.52
N PRO A 191 14.10 14.71 3.83
CA PRO A 191 15.19 15.56 4.29
C PRO A 191 16.57 15.10 3.77
N PRO A 192 17.51 16.03 3.52
CA PRO A 192 18.88 15.68 3.11
C PRO A 192 19.56 14.76 4.13
N GLY A 193 20.13 13.65 3.65
CA GLY A 193 20.82 12.66 4.49
C GLY A 193 20.00 11.41 4.85
N ASP A 194 18.70 11.40 4.56
CA ASP A 194 17.81 10.25 4.77
C ASP A 194 17.44 9.52 3.45
N GLY A 195 18.05 9.89 2.32
CA GLY A 195 17.89 9.19 1.04
C GLY A 195 18.65 7.86 0.99
N PRO A 196 18.27 6.91 0.09
CA PRO A 196 19.02 5.68 -0.07
C PRO A 196 20.47 6.01 -0.44
N GLN A 197 21.40 5.62 0.43
CA GLN A 197 22.83 5.72 0.15
C GLN A 197 23.15 4.73 -0.97
N GLY A 198 23.10 5.21 -2.21
CA GLY A 198 23.52 4.42 -3.36
C GLY A 198 24.95 3.96 -3.16
N ASN A 199 25.20 2.66 -3.34
CA ASN A 199 26.53 2.10 -3.37
C ASN A 199 27.37 2.87 -4.40
N LEU A 200 28.34 3.65 -3.92
CA LEU A 200 29.42 4.18 -4.74
C LEU A 200 30.18 2.99 -5.32
N ILE A 201 29.90 2.67 -6.58
CA ILE A 201 30.78 1.84 -7.41
C ILE A 201 32.09 2.61 -7.49
N LYS A 202 33.10 2.18 -6.74
CA LYS A 202 34.48 2.63 -6.96
C LYS A 202 34.92 2.04 -8.30
N SER A 203 35.06 2.89 -9.31
CA SER A 203 35.81 2.54 -10.52
C SER A 203 37.28 2.41 -10.13
N ASP A 204 37.84 1.21 -10.22
CA ASP A 204 39.28 0.98 -10.14
C ASP A 204 39.97 1.59 -11.38
N GLU A 205 40.57 2.75 -11.21
CA GLU A 205 41.66 3.22 -12.08
C GLU A 205 42.93 2.44 -11.72
N THR A 206 43.21 1.35 -12.44
CA THR A 206 44.57 0.81 -12.49
C THR A 206 45.31 1.48 -13.65
N ILE A 207 46.05 2.53 -13.31
CA ILE A 207 47.05 3.16 -14.17
C ILE A 207 48.24 2.20 -14.30
N ALA A 208 48.62 1.94 -15.54
CA ALA A 208 49.84 1.25 -15.94
C ALA A 208 51.10 1.91 -15.33
N LYS A 209 52.02 1.08 -14.84
CA LYS A 209 53.44 1.44 -14.80
C LYS A 209 54.28 0.31 -15.38
N SER A 210 54.95 0.68 -16.45
CA SER A 210 56.15 0.11 -17.03
C SER A 210 57.25 -0.12 -16.02
N GLU A 211 57.87 -1.30 -16.06
CA GLU A 211 59.32 -1.54 -16.24
C GLU A 211 59.54 -2.97 -16.73
#